data_AF-A0A179H8I7-F1
#
_entry.id   AF-A0A179H8I7-F1
#
_cell.length_a   1.000
_cell.length_b   1.000
_cell.length_c   1.000
_cell.angle_alpha   90.00
_cell.angle_beta   90.00
_cell.angle_gamma   90.00
#
_symmetry.space_group_name_H-M   'P 1'
#
loop_
_entity.id
_entity.type
_entity.pdbx_description
1 polymer ?
#
loop_
_entity_poly.entity_id
_entity_poly.type
_entity_poly.pdbx_seq_one_letter_code
_entity_poly.pdbx_strand_id
1 'polypeptide(L)' 'MDKDQQKKNEGEKEFKVQPIKESGVDPKFAPFNAHPGPARTQELPQQEGTREDREARKAALNK' A
#
# COMPACT_ATOMS: atom_id res chain seq x y z
N MET A 1 28.32 1.71 46.07
CA MET A 1 28.71 1.34 44.69
C MET A 1 27.52 0.58 44.12
N ASP A 2 26.65 1.30 43.42
CA ASP A 2 25.24 0.99 43.14
C ASP A 2 24.98 -0.20 42.21
N LYS A 3 23.87 -0.89 42.48
CA LYS A 3 23.34 -2.06 41.76
C LYS A 3 22.40 -1.65 40.59
N ASP A 4 22.74 -0.64 39.82
CA ASP A 4 21.80 -0.04 38.85
C ASP A 4 22.31 0.01 37.39
N GLN A 5 23.10 -0.98 36.95
CA GLN A 5 23.58 -1.05 35.56
C GLN A 5 23.12 -2.30 34.78
N GLN A 6 21.98 -2.90 35.14
CA GLN A 6 21.38 -3.99 34.36
C GLN A 6 19.92 -3.70 34.02
N LYS A 7 19.65 -2.57 33.37
CA LYS A 7 18.41 -2.38 32.63
C LYS A 7 18.71 -1.61 31.36
N LYS A 8 18.17 -2.12 30.24
CA LYS A 8 18.18 -1.60 28.86
C LYS A 8 19.20 -2.28 27.95
N ASN A 9 18.79 -3.43 27.43
CA ASN A 9 18.90 -3.73 25.99
C ASN A 9 18.09 -4.99 25.68
N GLU A 10 16.81 -5.01 26.09
CA GLU A 10 15.80 -5.87 25.47
C GLU A 10 15.40 -5.18 24.15
N GLY A 11 16.36 -5.18 23.22
CA GLY A 11 16.30 -4.47 21.95
C GLY A 11 15.08 -4.92 21.15
N GLU A 12 14.20 -3.97 20.90
CA GLU A 12 13.14 -4.06 19.91
C GLU A 12 13.71 -4.70 18.63
N LYS A 13 12.95 -5.60 17.98
CA LYS A 13 13.37 -6.22 16.72
C LYS A 13 13.63 -5.11 15.69
N GLU A 14 14.88 -4.72 15.56
CA GLU A 14 15.32 -3.75 14.57
C GLU A 14 14.92 -4.28 13.19
N PHE A 15 13.96 -3.61 12.56
CA PHE A 15 13.57 -3.94 11.20
C PHE A 15 14.75 -3.66 10.27
N LYS A 16 15.41 -4.72 9.82
CA LYS A 16 16.43 -4.63 8.78
C LYS A 16 15.73 -4.36 7.45
N VAL A 17 15.81 -3.14 6.97
CA VAL A 17 15.35 -2.80 5.61
C VAL A 17 16.27 -3.51 4.63
N GLN A 18 15.73 -4.42 3.82
CA GLN A 18 16.52 -5.05 2.77
C GLN A 18 16.84 -4.02 1.68
N PRO A 19 18.08 -4.00 1.16
CA PRO A 19 18.43 -3.09 0.08
C PRO A 19 17.59 -3.42 -1.16
N ILE A 20 16.90 -2.41 -1.68
CA ILE A 20 16.14 -2.53 -2.92
C ILE A 20 17.18 -2.53 -4.05
N LYS A 21 17.18 -3.56 -4.89
CA LYS A 21 18.01 -3.57 -6.09
C LYS A 21 17.45 -2.52 -7.05
N GLU A 22 18.22 -1.49 -7.38
CA GLU A 22 17.88 -0.46 -8.38
C GLU A 22 17.81 -1.01 -9.83
N SER A 23 17.89 -2.33 -10.01
CA SER A 23 17.76 -2.96 -11.32
C SER A 23 16.29 -3.10 -11.68
N GLY A 24 15.75 -2.07 -12.33
CA GLY A 24 14.48 -2.14 -13.06
C GLY A 24 13.29 -1.69 -12.23
N VAL A 25 13.14 -0.38 -12.07
CA VAL A 25 11.81 0.18 -11.82
C VAL A 25 10.98 -0.14 -13.05
N ASP A 26 10.01 -1.06 -12.92
CA ASP A 26 9.04 -1.35 -13.97
C ASP A 26 8.42 0.01 -14.39
N PRO A 27 8.49 0.39 -15.67
CA PRO A 27 7.99 1.68 -16.15
C PRO A 27 6.54 1.96 -15.73
N LYS A 28 5.73 0.92 -15.49
CA LYS A 28 4.36 1.03 -14.98
C LYS A 28 4.27 1.60 -13.56
N PHE A 29 5.28 1.35 -12.73
CA PHE A 29 5.36 1.80 -11.34
C PHE A 29 6.44 2.86 -11.13
N ALA A 30 7.02 3.39 -12.22
CA ALA A 30 7.97 4.49 -12.10
C ALA A 30 7.29 5.70 -11.46
N PRO A 31 7.88 6.29 -10.40
CA PRO A 31 7.28 7.46 -9.72
C PRO A 31 7.00 8.62 -10.67
N PHE A 32 7.80 8.74 -11.73
CA PHE A 32 7.66 9.74 -12.78
C PHE A 32 6.58 9.41 -13.83
N ASN A 33 6.17 8.14 -13.94
CA ASN A 33 5.08 7.68 -14.82
C ASN A 33 3.75 7.50 -14.09
N ALA A 34 3.72 7.66 -12.76
CA ALA A 34 2.47 7.80 -12.03
C ALA A 34 1.72 9.01 -12.61
N HIS A 35 0.42 8.85 -12.89
CA HIS A 35 -0.40 9.91 -13.49
C HIS A 35 -0.15 11.25 -12.75
N PRO A 36 0.07 12.35 -13.48
CA PRO A 36 0.48 13.61 -12.88
C PRO A 36 -0.69 14.20 -12.08
N GLY A 37 -0.66 13.98 -10.77
CA GLY A 37 -1.61 14.58 -9.82
C GLY A 37 -2.77 13.67 -9.39
N PRO A 38 -3.58 14.12 -8.43
CA PRO A 38 -4.77 13.38 -8.00
C PRO A 38 -5.71 13.18 -9.18
N ALA A 39 -6.34 12.00 -9.25
CA ALA A 39 -7.34 11.71 -10.27
C ALA A 39 -8.41 12.81 -10.25
N ARG A 40 -8.65 13.42 -11.42
CA ARG A 40 -9.68 14.44 -11.55
C ARG A 40 -11.03 13.75 -11.42
N THR A 41 -11.88 14.22 -10.52
CA THR A 41 -13.23 13.66 -10.30
C THR A 41 -14.11 13.69 -11.55
N GLN A 42 -13.80 14.58 -12.50
CA GLN A 42 -14.45 14.70 -13.80
C GLN A 42 -14.07 13.57 -14.77
N GLU A 43 -12.92 12.93 -14.58
CA GLU A 43 -12.38 11.86 -15.44
C GLU A 43 -12.69 10.46 -14.89
N LEU A 44 -13.21 10.37 -13.65
CA LEU A 44 -13.62 9.13 -13.02
C LEU A 44 -15.06 8.76 -13.44
N PRO A 45 -15.34 7.48 -13.72
CA PRO A 45 -16.70 7.02 -13.95
C PRO A 45 -17.53 7.24 -12.68
N GLN A 46 -18.79 7.66 -12.85
CA GLN A 46 -19.72 7.90 -11.72
C GLN A 46 -19.96 6.65 -10.87
N GLN A 47 -19.77 5.47 -11.46
CA GLN A 47 -19.98 4.20 -10.79
C GLN A 47 -18.93 3.19 -11.24
N GLU A 48 -18.34 2.50 -10.27
CA GLU A 48 -17.38 1.44 -10.54
C GLU A 48 -18.08 0.21 -11.11
N GLY A 49 -17.58 -0.28 -12.24
CA GLY A 49 -18.00 -1.54 -12.86
C GLY A 49 -19.29 -1.47 -13.69
N THR A 50 -19.54 -2.56 -14.41
CA THR A 50 -20.73 -2.71 -15.24
C THR A 50 -21.98 -2.88 -14.40
N ARG A 51 -23.16 -2.85 -15.02
CA ARG A 51 -24.42 -3.10 -14.31
C ARG A 51 -24.48 -4.55 -13.82
N GLU A 52 -23.97 -5.45 -14.64
CA GLU A 52 -23.90 -6.89 -14.43
C GLU A 52 -23.04 -7.22 -13.20
N ASP A 53 -21.88 -6.56 -13.06
CA ASP A 53 -21.00 -6.72 -11.90
C ASP A 53 -21.69 -6.34 -10.59
N ARG A 54 -22.52 -5.30 -10.63
CA ARG A 54 -23.28 -4.82 -9.46
C ARG A 54 -24.37 -5.80 -9.06
N GLU A 55 -25.09 -6.35 -10.04
CA GLU A 55 -26.13 -7.35 -9.79
C GLU A 55 -25.53 -8.64 -9.20
N ALA A 56 -24.39 -9.11 -9.73
CA ALA A 56 -23.65 -10.25 -9.20
C ALA A 56 -23.17 -10.03 -7.75
N ARG A 57 -22.56 -8.86 -7.47
CA ARG A 57 -22.12 -8.50 -6.10
C ARG A 57 -23.30 -8.43 -5.12
N LYS A 58 -24.43 -7.86 -5.55
CA LYS A 58 -25.65 -7.77 -4.74
C LYS A 58 -26.21 -9.15 -4.39
N ALA A 59 -26.22 -10.07 -5.36
CA ALA A 59 -26.64 -11.44 -5.14
C ALA A 59 -25.68 -12.21 -4.21
N ALA A 60 -24.37 -11.96 -4.31
CA ALA A 60 -23.37 -12.57 -3.44
C ALA A 60 -23.43 -12.07 -1.99
N LEU A 61 -23.73 -10.78 -1.78
CA LEU A 61 -23.78 -10.17 -0.45
C LEU A 61 -25.05 -10.54 0.34
N ASN A 62 -26.14 -10.87 -0.36
CA ASN A 62 -27.40 -11.28 0.26
C ASN A 62 -27.48 -12.79 0.57
N LYS A 63 -26.35 -13.51 0.44
CA LYS A 63 -26.21 -14.89 0.95
C LYS A 63 -25.77 -14.86 2.40
#